data_AF-A0A8T9G2L9-F1
#
_entry.id   AF-A0A8T9G2L9-F1
#
_cell.length_a   1.000
_cell.length_b   1.000
_cell.length_c   1.000
_cell.angle_alpha   90.00
_cell.angle_beta   90.00
_cell.angle_gamma   90.00
#
_symmetry.space_group_name_H-M   'P 1'
#
loop_
_entity.id
_entity.type
_entity.pdbx_description
1 polymer ?
#
loop_
_entity_poly.entity_id
_entity_poly.type
_entity_poly.pdbx_seq_one_letter_code
_entity_poly.pdbx_strand_id
1 'polypeptide(L)' 'MKVTNNSDERQAVHTTAGVVFIHPGKTRDVELSEAGEKLVSASDVLETGAKQARKRTQKAEDMASDEAEG' A
#
# COMPACT_ATOMS: atom_id res chain seq x y z
N MET A 1 2.70 4.99 10.06
CA MET A 1 2.05 3.77 9.52
C MET A 1 3.12 2.72 9.25
N LYS A 2 2.83 1.43 9.41
CA LYS A 2 3.83 0.37 9.17
C LYS A 2 3.88 -0.03 7.71
N VAL A 3 5.05 0.06 7.09
CA VAL A 3 5.33 -0.38 5.72
C VAL A 3 6.33 -1.54 5.77
N THR A 4 6.00 -2.64 5.13
CA THR A 4 6.84 -3.84 5.02
C THR A 4 7.37 -3.95 3.59
N ASN A 5 8.66 -4.27 3.47
CA ASN A 5 9.28 -4.62 2.21
C ASN A 5 9.37 -6.15 2.08
N ASN A 6 8.56 -6.72 1.18
CA ASN A 6 8.52 -8.15 0.87
C ASN A 6 9.38 -8.51 -0.35
N SER A 7 10.11 -7.56 -0.94
CA SER A 7 11.07 -7.80 -2.02
C SER A 7 12.42 -8.26 -1.45
N ASP A 8 13.19 -8.96 -2.29
CA ASP A 8 14.58 -9.35 -2.02
C ASP A 8 15.59 -8.20 -2.13
N GLU A 9 15.12 -7.01 -2.53
CA GLU A 9 15.91 -5.81 -2.73
C GLU A 9 15.49 -4.67 -1.82
N ARG A 10 16.38 -3.68 -1.65
CA ARG A 10 16.09 -2.50 -0.83
C ARG A 10 15.12 -1.57 -1.57
N GLN A 11 13.98 -1.30 -0.96
CA GLN A 11 12.96 -0.41 -1.53
C GLN A 11 13.01 0.98 -0.89
N ALA A 12 12.79 2.01 -1.70
CA ALA A 12 12.70 3.40 -1.27
C ALA A 12 11.23 3.83 -1.22
N VAL A 13 10.82 4.47 -0.12
CA VAL A 13 9.47 5.02 0.03
C VAL A 13 9.54 6.52 0.31
N HIS A 14 8.65 7.27 -0.33
CA HIS A 14 8.51 8.69 -0.06
C HIS A 14 7.69 8.92 1.22
N THR A 15 8.27 9.67 2.14
CA THR A 15 7.70 10.04 3.43
C THR A 15 7.52 11.55 3.49
N THR A 16 6.77 12.03 4.49
CA THR A 16 6.63 13.46 4.78
C THR A 16 7.97 14.13 5.10
N ALA A 17 8.91 13.38 5.67
CA ALA A 17 10.24 13.85 6.04
C ALA A 17 11.32 13.64 4.95
N GLY A 18 10.98 13.06 3.79
CA GLY A 18 11.95 12.72 2.73
C GLY A 18 11.85 11.27 2.27
N VAL A 19 12.94 10.67 1.79
CA VAL A 19 12.93 9.28 1.32
C VAL A 19 13.50 8.36 2.40
N VAL A 20 12.77 7.29 2.72
CA VAL A 20 13.22 6.25 3.66
C VAL A 20 13.44 4.94 2.91
N PHE A 21 14.56 4.28 3.19
CA PHE A 21 14.85 2.96 2.65
C PHE A 21 14.45 1.86 3.63
N ILE A 22 13.79 0.83 3.10
CA ILE A 22 13.38 -0.37 3.85
C ILE A 22 14.14 -1.55 3.27
N HIS A 23 14.88 -2.27 4.12
CA HIS A 23 15.62 -3.46 3.73
C HIS A 23 14.68 -4.65 3.45
N PRO A 24 15.13 -5.65 2.67
CA PRO A 24 14.38 -6.88 2.42
C PRO A 24 13.85 -7.54 3.70
N GLY A 25 12.58 -7.92 3.71
CA GLY A 25 11.91 -8.58 4.84
C GLY A 25 11.79 -7.72 6.11
N LYS A 26 12.01 -6.40 6.02
CA LYS A 26 11.89 -5.50 7.17
C LYS A 26 10.62 -4.65 7.09
N THR A 27 10.09 -4.36 8.26
CA THR A 27 8.99 -3.41 8.45
C THR A 27 9.52 -2.16 9.12
N ARG A 28 9.09 -0.98 8.66
CA ARG A 28 9.37 0.30 9.30
C ARG A 28 8.09 1.07 9.54
N ASP A 29 8.04 1.78 10.67
CA ASP A 29 7.01 2.79 10.90
C ASP A 29 7.45 4.09 10.25
N VAL A 30 6.71 4.52 9.24
CA VAL A 30 6.98 5.72 8.46
C VAL A 30 5.69 6.50 8.23
N GLU A 31 5.80 7.79 8.03
CA GLU A 31 4.69 8.63 7.61
C GLU A 31 4.83 8.86 6.11
N LEU A 32 4.05 8.14 5.29
CA LEU A 32 4.14 8.27 3.84
C LEU A 32 3.64 9.65 3.39
N SER A 33 4.29 10.22 2.37
CA SER A 33 3.69 11.33 1.64
C SER A 33 2.63 10.82 0.68
N GLU A 34 1.82 11.69 0.09
CA GLU A 34 0.80 11.29 -0.89
C GLU A 34 1.40 10.48 -2.06
N ALA A 35 2.59 10.88 -2.53
CA ALA A 35 3.33 10.14 -3.55
C ALA A 35 3.79 8.76 -3.06
N GLY A 36 4.24 8.66 -1.80
CA GLY A 36 4.63 7.40 -1.18
C GLY A 36 3.44 6.46 -1.00
N GLU A 37 2.28 6.97 -0.62
CA GLU A 37 1.06 6.17 -0.51
C GLU A 37 0.62 5.61 -1.86
N LYS A 38 0.68 6.41 -2.92
CA LYS A 38 0.39 5.94 -4.29
C LYS A 38 1.37 4.85 -4.72
N LEU A 39 2.66 5.06 -4.51
CA LEU A 39 3.71 4.08 -4.82
C LEU A 39 3.52 2.77 -4.07
N VAL A 40 3.29 2.81 -2.76
CA VAL A 40 3.07 1.60 -1.96
C VAL A 40 1.77 0.90 -2.35
N SER A 41 0.73 1.64 -2.74
CA SER A 41 -0.55 1.03 -3.15
C SER A 41 -0.49 0.33 -4.51
N ALA A 42 0.38 0.83 -5.40
CA ALA A 42 0.61 0.31 -6.74
C ALA A 42 1.73 -0.75 -6.79
N SER A 43 2.43 -0.96 -5.68
CA SER A 43 3.51 -1.93 -5.57
C SER A 43 2.98 -3.28 -5.07
N ASP A 44 3.45 -4.36 -5.68
CA ASP A 44 3.15 -5.73 -5.22
C ASP A 44 4.11 -6.20 -4.12
N VAL A 45 5.22 -5.48 -3.90
CA VAL A 45 6.28 -5.87 -2.96
C VAL A 45 6.29 -5.03 -1.68
N LEU A 46 5.56 -3.91 -1.65
CA LEU A 46 5.42 -3.05 -0.48
C LEU A 46 4.01 -3.18 0.10
N GLU A 47 3.93 -3.46 1.39
CA GLU A 47 2.65 -3.65 2.07
C GLU A 47 2.50 -2.68 3.25
N THR A 48 1.37 -1.99 3.35
CA THR A 48 1.04 -1.23 4.56
C THR A 48 0.18 -2.07 5.51
N GLY A 49 0.59 -2.19 6.77
CA GLY A 49 -0.13 -2.94 7.81
C GLY A 49 -1.52 -2.38 8.21
N ALA A 50 -2.01 -1.32 7.54
CA ALA A 50 -3.31 -0.70 7.79
C ALA A 50 -4.30 -0.81 6.62
N LYS A 51 -3.90 -1.35 5.44
CA LYS A 51 -4.75 -1.33 4.22
C LYS A 51 -5.59 -2.58 3.97
N GLN A 52 -5.65 -3.54 4.89
CA GLN A 52 -6.65 -4.62 4.78
C GLN A 52 -8.10 -4.14 5.00
N ALA A 53 -8.31 -2.93 5.54
CA ALA A 53 -9.67 -2.43 5.82
C ALA A 53 -10.36 -1.71 4.64
N ARG A 54 -9.64 -1.30 3.58
CA ARG A 54 -10.24 -0.49 2.48
C ARG A 54 -10.22 -1.13 1.09
N LYS A 55 -9.34 -2.12 0.81
CA LYS A 55 -9.34 -2.83 -0.49
C LYS A 55 -10.48 -3.86 -0.61
N ARG A 56 -11.07 -4.33 0.50
CA ARG A 56 -12.24 -5.25 0.47
C ARG A 56 -13.58 -4.54 0.21
N THR A 57 -13.69 -3.25 0.50
CA THR A 57 -14.92 -2.48 0.32
C THR A 57 -15.10 -2.02 -1.14
N GLN A 58 -14.05 -1.56 -1.81
CA GLN A 58 -14.18 -1.11 -3.22
C GLN A 58 -14.46 -2.24 -4.22
N LYS A 59 -13.93 -3.46 -4.02
CA LYS A 59 -14.25 -4.60 -4.89
C LYS A 59 -15.67 -5.16 -4.66
N ALA A 60 -16.29 -4.86 -3.51
CA ALA A 60 -17.64 -5.32 -3.19
C ALA A 60 -18.73 -4.37 -3.74
N GLU A 61 -18.43 -3.08 -3.91
CA GLU A 61 -19.40 -2.10 -4.43
C GLU A 61 -19.52 -2.15 -5.96
N ASP A 62 -18.43 -2.40 -6.69
CA ASP A 62 -18.46 -2.54 -8.16
C ASP A 62 -19.21 -3.80 -8.65
N MET A 63 -19.34 -4.85 -7.83
CA MET A 63 -20.10 -6.07 -8.20
C MET A 63 -21.61 -5.96 -7.96
N ALA A 64 -22.08 -5.00 -7.16
CA ALA A 64 -23.51 -4.86 -6.84
C ALA A 64 -24.30 -4.03 -7.87
N SER A 65 -23.60 -3.43 -8.84
CA SER A 65 -24.21 -2.54 -9.85
C SER A 65 -24.44 -3.21 -11.21
N ASP A 66 -23.97 -4.46 -11.41
CA ASP A 66 -24.08 -5.20 -12.68
C ASP A 66 -25.20 -6.26 -12.71
N GLU A 67 -25.96 -6.42 -11.62
CA GLU A 67 -27.11 -7.35 -11.54
C GLU A 67 -28.49 -6.67 -11.60
N ALA A 68 -28.56 -5.36 -11.88
CA ALA A 68 -29.82 -4.60 -11.86
C ALA A 68 -30.46 -4.35 -13.25
N GLU A 69 -29.82 -4.76 -14.35
CA GLU A 69 -30.43 -4.70 -15.69
C GLU A 69 -30.28 -6.04 -16.43
N GLY A 70 -31.17 -6.98 -16.12
CA GLY A 70 -31.37 -8.24 -16.84
C GLY A 70 -32.76 -8.81 -16.59
#